data_AF-A2DBP9-F1
#
_entry.id   AF-A2DBP9-F1
#
_cell.length_a   1.000
_cell.length_b   1.000
_cell.length_c   1.000
_cell.angle_alpha   90.00
_cell.angle_beta   90.00
_cell.angle_gamma   90.00
#
_symmetry.space_group_name_H-M   'P 1'
#
loop_
_entity.id
_entity.type
_entity.pdbx_description
1 polymer ?
#
loop_
_entity_poly.entity_id
_entity_poly.type
_entity_poly.pdbx_seq_one_letter_code
_entity_poly.pdbx_strand_id
1 'polypeptide(L)'
;MKNSNLTANDFTDLLQQSHHTIKANKLYACTRNSNIHIQNMEDVISTLKSMKEYMKLRILDGIVDFLDQKANEILESTARIQKLQTELNEIQKQKQKSDNNIKSLQFQLNQINEENTTLKRKISERESNTNQNEGNNAEKEILSKISELKESDDFESIYKFIDELSSQGNQKMISKACKEGLWEKKTKPNRKKIAPKLFQVDDEKNVLHSASEKGNLKLVKSLIECGCDKETKSSWNYTPLIYASRNGHLEVVKYLISAEADIEAKSKYGDTPLI
;
A
#
# COMPACT_ATOMS: atom_id res chain seq x y z
N MET A 1 -63.47 -27.52 36.41
CA MET A 1 -62.41 -26.88 35.59
C MET A 1 -62.81 -25.56 34.96
N LYS A 2 -64.10 -25.22 34.81
CA LYS A 2 -64.47 -23.85 34.41
C LYS A 2 -63.80 -22.85 35.35
N ASN A 3 -62.98 -21.96 34.79
CA ASN A 3 -62.29 -20.86 35.47
C ASN A 3 -61.08 -21.25 36.34
N SER A 4 -60.44 -22.39 36.07
CA SER A 4 -59.14 -22.73 36.69
C SER A 4 -58.00 -21.97 35.99
N ASN A 5 -57.09 -21.38 36.78
CA ASN A 5 -55.82 -20.84 36.29
C ASN A 5 -54.77 -21.95 36.39
N LEU A 6 -54.19 -22.35 35.26
CA LEU A 6 -53.24 -23.47 35.16
C LEU A 6 -51.95 -22.98 34.50
N THR A 7 -50.81 -23.55 34.87
CA THR A 7 -49.59 -23.40 34.06
C THR A 7 -49.69 -24.27 32.80
N ALA A 8 -48.83 -24.02 31.81
CA ALA A 8 -48.75 -24.85 30.60
C ALA A 8 -48.50 -26.34 30.90
N ASN A 9 -47.66 -26.62 31.91
CA ASN A 9 -47.38 -27.99 32.37
C ASN A 9 -48.58 -28.62 33.06
N ASP A 10 -49.19 -27.92 34.05
CA ASP A 10 -50.38 -28.42 34.75
C ASP A 10 -51.51 -28.75 33.78
N PHE A 11 -51.68 -27.92 32.75
CA PHE A 11 -52.69 -28.13 31.73
C PHE A 11 -52.38 -29.37 30.89
N THR A 12 -51.14 -29.52 30.43
CA THR A 12 -50.70 -30.65 29.60
C THR A 12 -50.81 -31.98 30.34
N ASP A 13 -50.33 -32.04 31.58
CA ASP A 13 -50.41 -33.22 32.44
C ASP A 13 -51.86 -33.64 32.68
N LEU A 14 -52.74 -32.66 32.89
CA LEU A 14 -54.16 -32.93 33.09
C LEU A 14 -54.81 -33.54 31.84
N LEU A 15 -54.49 -33.03 30.65
CA LEU A 15 -54.99 -33.61 29.39
C LEU A 15 -54.46 -35.02 29.20
N GLN A 16 -53.17 -35.24 29.47
CA GLN A 16 -52.54 -36.54 29.39
C GLN A 16 -53.16 -37.55 30.36
N GLN A 17 -53.53 -37.16 31.58
CA GLN A 17 -54.20 -38.09 32.50
C GLN A 17 -55.66 -38.36 32.11
N SER A 18 -56.33 -37.34 31.57
CA SER A 18 -57.78 -37.40 31.33
C SER A 18 -58.18 -38.09 30.02
N HIS A 19 -57.30 -38.12 29.01
CA HIS A 19 -57.67 -38.57 27.66
C HIS A 19 -57.99 -40.07 27.55
N HIS A 20 -57.50 -40.91 28.48
CA HIS A 20 -57.86 -42.33 28.52
C HIS A 20 -59.29 -42.58 29.00
N THR A 21 -59.84 -41.65 29.80
CA THR A 21 -61.14 -41.79 30.46
C THR A 21 -62.22 -40.94 29.79
N ILE A 22 -61.83 -39.82 29.16
CA ILE A 22 -62.74 -38.82 28.60
C ILE A 22 -62.50 -38.67 27.09
N LYS A 23 -63.57 -38.76 26.29
CA LYS A 23 -63.51 -38.52 24.84
C LYS A 23 -63.08 -37.08 24.53
N ALA A 24 -62.32 -36.88 23.45
CA ALA A 24 -61.74 -35.60 23.02
C ALA A 24 -62.73 -34.40 23.00
N ASN A 25 -63.96 -34.60 22.50
CA ASN A 25 -64.99 -33.56 22.46
C ASN A 25 -65.47 -33.12 23.86
N LYS A 26 -65.55 -34.07 24.80
CA LYS A 26 -65.86 -33.78 26.22
C LYS A 26 -64.67 -33.13 26.90
N LEU A 27 -63.44 -33.55 26.59
CA LEU A 27 -62.22 -32.95 27.12
C LEU A 27 -62.12 -31.47 26.75
N TYR A 28 -62.39 -31.12 25.49
CA TYR A 28 -62.51 -29.73 25.03
C TYR A 28 -63.60 -28.96 25.80
N ALA A 29 -64.81 -29.52 25.91
CA ALA A 29 -65.90 -28.84 26.61
C ALA A 29 -65.60 -28.52 28.08
N CYS A 30 -64.83 -29.38 28.76
CA CYS A 30 -64.43 -29.21 30.16
C CYS A 30 -63.30 -28.19 30.36
N THR A 31 -62.45 -27.98 29.36
CA THR A 31 -61.20 -27.21 29.45
C THR A 31 -61.21 -25.91 28.67
N ARG A 32 -62.17 -25.69 27.76
CA ARG A 32 -62.26 -24.49 26.90
C ARG A 32 -62.33 -23.13 27.61
N ASN A 33 -62.67 -23.13 28.91
CA ASN A 33 -62.74 -21.93 29.74
C ASN A 33 -61.61 -21.88 30.79
N SER A 34 -60.62 -22.76 30.68
CA SER A 34 -59.42 -22.70 31.50
C SER A 34 -58.54 -21.56 31.00
N ASN A 35 -57.90 -20.85 31.93
CA ASN A 35 -56.90 -19.85 31.61
C ASN A 35 -55.52 -20.47 31.80
N ILE A 36 -54.71 -20.47 30.74
CA ILE A 36 -53.38 -21.07 30.75
C ILE A 36 -52.37 -19.94 30.84
N HIS A 37 -51.57 -19.94 31.90
CA HIS A 37 -50.47 -19.00 32.07
C HIS A 37 -49.27 -19.48 31.24
N ILE A 38 -48.89 -18.66 30.26
CA ILE A 38 -47.78 -18.90 29.33
C ILE A 38 -46.63 -17.96 29.71
N GLN A 39 -45.43 -18.49 29.90
CA GLN A 39 -44.24 -17.72 30.28
C GLN A 39 -43.25 -17.56 29.12
N ASN A 40 -43.19 -18.51 28.19
CA ASN A 40 -42.24 -18.52 27.09
C ASN A 40 -42.83 -19.19 25.83
N MET A 41 -42.07 -19.24 24.72
CA MET A 41 -42.52 -19.85 23.47
C MET A 41 -42.64 -21.38 23.54
N GLU A 42 -41.87 -22.04 24.40
CA GLU A 42 -41.94 -23.48 24.61
C GLU A 42 -43.28 -23.86 25.25
N ASP A 43 -43.76 -23.06 26.22
CA ASP A 43 -45.08 -23.20 26.84
C ASP A 43 -46.21 -23.08 25.81
N VAL A 44 -46.08 -22.16 24.83
CA VAL A 44 -47.05 -22.02 23.74
C VAL A 44 -47.07 -23.28 22.87
N ILE A 45 -45.89 -23.75 22.46
CA ILE A 45 -45.75 -24.91 21.58
C ILE A 45 -46.25 -26.18 22.28
N SER A 46 -45.87 -26.40 23.54
CA SER A 46 -46.27 -27.58 24.33
C SER A 46 -47.78 -27.61 24.57
N THR A 47 -48.38 -26.46 24.90
CA THR A 47 -49.84 -26.33 25.08
C THR A 47 -50.59 -26.60 23.79
N LEU A 48 -50.16 -26.03 22.66
CA LEU A 48 -50.80 -26.27 21.36
C LEU A 48 -50.64 -27.73 20.90
N LYS A 49 -49.48 -28.35 21.14
CA LYS A 49 -49.23 -29.77 20.87
C LYS A 49 -50.15 -30.67 21.69
N SER A 50 -50.31 -30.42 22.98
CA SER A 50 -51.19 -31.22 23.85
C SER A 50 -52.67 -31.07 23.47
N MET A 51 -53.10 -29.86 23.09
CA MET A 51 -54.45 -29.64 22.53
C MET A 51 -54.66 -30.38 21.20
N LYS A 52 -53.67 -30.34 20.30
CA LYS A 52 -53.69 -31.10 19.04
C LYS A 52 -53.80 -32.60 19.30
N GLU A 53 -52.98 -33.14 20.20
CA GLU A 53 -52.87 -34.58 20.47
C GLU A 53 -54.10 -35.14 21.19
N TYR A 54 -54.51 -34.52 22.30
CA TYR A 54 -55.55 -35.07 23.18
C TYR A 54 -56.97 -34.61 22.81
N MET A 55 -57.13 -33.42 22.21
CA MET A 55 -58.44 -32.91 21.78
C MET A 55 -58.69 -33.07 20.27
N LYS A 56 -57.72 -33.58 19.50
CA LYS A 56 -57.81 -33.82 18.05
C LYS A 56 -58.13 -32.56 17.22
N LEU A 57 -57.59 -31.40 17.64
CA LEU A 57 -57.80 -30.11 16.98
C LEU A 57 -56.86 -29.93 15.79
N ARG A 58 -57.19 -30.55 14.64
CA ARG A 58 -56.38 -30.49 13.41
C ARG A 58 -56.15 -29.08 12.85
N ILE A 59 -57.02 -28.12 13.19
CA ILE A 59 -56.84 -26.70 12.81
C ILE A 59 -55.53 -26.10 13.37
N LEU A 60 -54.95 -26.72 14.41
CA LEU A 60 -53.69 -26.28 15.02
C LEU A 60 -52.44 -26.83 14.34
N ASP A 61 -52.58 -27.80 13.40
CA ASP A 61 -51.43 -28.47 12.78
C ASP A 61 -50.46 -27.48 12.13
N GLY A 62 -50.96 -26.63 11.22
CA GLY A 62 -50.13 -25.64 10.54
C GLY A 62 -49.56 -24.56 11.47
N ILE A 63 -50.23 -24.27 12.60
CA ILE A 63 -49.74 -23.32 13.60
C ILE A 63 -48.56 -23.94 14.35
N VAL A 64 -48.69 -25.20 14.80
CA VAL A 64 -47.61 -25.91 15.49
C VAL A 64 -46.40 -26.06 14.58
N ASP A 65 -46.59 -26.47 13.33
CA ASP A 65 -45.49 -26.65 12.37
C ASP A 65 -44.75 -25.32 12.10
N PHE A 66 -45.49 -24.21 11.94
CA PHE A 66 -44.90 -22.88 11.76
C PHE A 66 -44.11 -22.43 12.99
N LEU A 67 -44.63 -22.67 14.20
CA LEU A 67 -43.96 -22.30 15.44
C LEU A 67 -42.71 -23.14 15.68
N ASP A 68 -42.74 -24.45 15.38
CA ASP A 68 -41.58 -25.33 15.45
C ASP A 68 -40.48 -24.88 14.45
N GLN A 69 -40.86 -24.51 13.23
CA GLN A 69 -39.92 -23.94 12.26
C GLN A 69 -39.28 -22.65 12.79
N LYS A 70 -40.08 -21.72 13.33
CA LYS A 70 -39.57 -20.45 13.86
C LYS A 70 -38.69 -20.63 15.08
N ALA A 71 -39.00 -21.57 15.96
CA ALA A 71 -38.15 -21.92 17.09
C ALA A 71 -36.77 -22.41 16.63
N ASN A 72 -36.73 -23.25 15.59
CA ASN A 72 -35.48 -23.75 15.02
C ASN A 72 -34.66 -22.63 14.35
N GLU A 73 -35.28 -21.74 13.57
CA GLU A 73 -34.61 -20.59 12.96
C GLU A 73 -33.99 -19.66 14.03
N ILE A 74 -34.69 -19.44 15.14
CA ILE A 74 -34.20 -18.64 16.28
C ILE A 74 -33.01 -19.33 16.95
N LEU A 75 -33.09 -20.64 17.18
CA LEU A 75 -32.01 -21.43 17.78
C LEU A 75 -30.74 -21.36 16.92
N GLU A 76 -30.88 -21.56 15.61
CA GLU A 76 -29.77 -21.49 14.66
C GLU A 76 -29.16 -20.08 14.63
N SER A 77 -30.01 -19.04 14.58
CA SER A 77 -29.56 -17.64 14.62
C SER A 77 -28.82 -17.32 15.92
N THR A 78 -29.29 -17.85 17.05
CA THR A 78 -28.65 -17.68 18.37
C THR A 78 -27.25 -18.32 18.39
N ALA A 79 -27.11 -19.54 17.86
CA ALA A 79 -25.81 -20.22 17.76
C ALA A 79 -24.83 -19.45 16.85
N ARG A 80 -25.31 -18.91 15.72
CA ARG A 80 -24.51 -18.06 14.83
C ARG A 80 -24.04 -16.78 15.53
N ILE A 81 -24.91 -16.13 16.29
CA ILE A 81 -24.56 -14.92 17.07
C ILE A 81 -23.48 -15.24 18.11
N GLN A 82 -23.60 -16.33 18.86
CA GLN A 82 -22.60 -16.74 19.85
C GLN A 82 -21.24 -17.03 19.21
N LYS A 83 -21.22 -17.67 18.04
CA LYS A 83 -19.99 -17.91 17.28
C LYS A 83 -19.34 -16.59 16.86
N LEU A 84 -20.12 -15.68 16.27
CA LEU A 84 -19.62 -14.35 15.85
C LEU A 84 -19.11 -13.52 17.04
N GLN A 85 -19.77 -13.60 18.20
CA GLN A 85 -19.29 -12.95 19.43
C GLN A 85 -17.92 -13.49 19.87
N THR A 86 -17.69 -14.80 19.73
CA THR A 86 -16.40 -15.41 20.06
C THR A 86 -15.31 -14.97 19.10
N GLU A 87 -15.59 -14.99 17.79
CA GLU A 87 -14.66 -14.51 16.76
C GLU A 87 -14.31 -13.02 16.95
N LEU A 88 -15.30 -12.18 17.27
CA LEU A 88 -15.10 -10.77 17.54
C LEU A 88 -14.14 -10.54 18.73
N ASN A 89 -14.32 -11.30 19.81
CA ASN A 89 -13.44 -11.20 20.99
C ASN A 89 -11.99 -11.57 20.66
N GLU A 90 -11.75 -12.58 19.83
CA GLU A 90 -10.41 -12.96 19.39
C GLU A 90 -9.77 -11.89 18.50
N ILE A 91 -10.53 -11.33 17.56
CA ILE A 91 -10.07 -10.21 16.72
C ILE A 91 -9.69 -9.00 17.58
N GLN A 92 -10.48 -8.68 18.61
CA GLN A 92 -10.18 -7.57 19.52
C GLN A 92 -8.87 -7.80 20.30
N LYS A 93 -8.62 -9.02 20.79
CA LYS A 93 -7.34 -9.35 21.45
C LYS A 93 -6.15 -9.20 20.50
N GLN A 94 -6.28 -9.67 19.25
CA GLN A 94 -5.24 -9.55 18.24
C GLN A 94 -4.97 -8.07 17.92
N LYS A 95 -6.01 -7.26 17.76
CA LYS A 95 -5.89 -5.81 17.55
C LYS A 95 -5.13 -5.14 18.69
N GLN A 96 -5.49 -5.43 19.94
CA GLN A 96 -4.80 -4.86 21.11
C GLN A 96 -3.31 -5.21 21.14
N LYS A 97 -2.95 -6.45 20.78
CA LYS A 97 -1.56 -6.88 20.67
C LYS A 97 -0.81 -6.07 19.59
N SER A 98 -1.42 -5.90 18.42
CA SER A 98 -0.86 -5.11 17.33
C SER A 98 -0.68 -3.63 17.72
N ASP A 99 -1.66 -3.03 18.40
CA ASP A 99 -1.57 -1.64 18.87
C ASP A 99 -0.41 -1.43 19.86
N ASN A 100 -0.17 -2.39 20.77
CA ASN A 100 0.96 -2.34 21.69
C ASN A 100 2.31 -2.45 20.96
N ASN A 101 2.39 -3.31 19.94
CA ASN A 101 3.59 -3.42 19.10
C ASN A 101 3.87 -2.11 18.35
N ILE A 102 2.83 -1.48 17.78
CA ILE A 102 2.96 -0.19 17.08
C ILE A 102 3.50 0.88 18.03
N LYS A 103 2.97 0.97 19.27
CA LYS A 103 3.48 1.91 20.28
C LYS A 103 4.96 1.68 20.60
N SER A 104 5.37 0.42 20.73
CA SER A 104 6.78 0.06 20.97
C SER A 104 7.68 0.47 19.81
N LEU A 105 7.25 0.23 18.56
CA LEU A 105 8.00 0.62 17.38
C LEU A 105 8.10 2.14 17.23
N GLN A 106 7.02 2.87 17.53
CA GLN A 106 7.03 4.34 17.55
C GLN A 106 8.03 4.89 18.57
N PHE A 107 8.09 4.28 19.76
CA PHE A 107 9.07 4.66 20.77
C PHE A 107 10.52 4.45 20.29
N GLN A 108 10.82 3.29 19.67
CA GLN A 108 12.13 3.02 19.10
C GLN A 108 12.49 4.00 17.97
N LEU A 109 11.53 4.33 17.10
CA LEU A 109 11.73 5.30 16.02
C LEU A 109 12.10 6.69 16.57
N ASN A 110 11.44 7.13 17.65
CA ASN A 110 11.76 8.40 18.29
C ASN A 110 13.19 8.43 18.85
N GLN A 111 13.62 7.36 19.52
CA GLN A 111 15.01 7.24 20.01
C GLN A 111 16.03 7.33 18.86
N ILE A 112 15.79 6.59 17.77
CA ILE A 112 16.67 6.62 16.59
C ILE A 112 16.72 8.03 15.98
N ASN A 113 15.59 8.73 15.93
CA ASN A 113 15.55 10.09 15.42
C ASN A 113 16.36 11.06 16.28
N GLU A 114 16.25 10.96 17.61
CA GLU A 114 17.06 11.75 18.55
C GLU A 114 18.57 11.46 18.38
N GLU A 115 18.94 10.18 18.25
CA GLU A 115 20.32 9.78 17.97
C GLU A 115 20.83 10.36 16.65
N ASN A 116 20.02 10.29 15.59
CA ASN A 116 20.35 10.83 14.28
C ASN A 116 20.52 12.35 14.30
N THR A 117 19.69 13.09 15.04
CA THR A 117 19.87 14.55 15.20
C THR A 117 21.18 14.88 15.91
N THR A 118 21.53 14.08 16.93
CA THR A 118 22.78 14.23 17.67
C THR A 118 23.99 13.93 16.79
N LEU A 119 23.92 12.87 15.97
CA LEU A 119 24.98 12.51 15.03
C LEU A 119 25.15 13.59 13.95
N LYS A 120 24.06 14.11 13.39
CA LYS A 120 24.12 15.23 12.43
C LYS A 120 24.81 16.45 13.01
N ARG A 121 24.49 16.82 14.25
CA ARG A 121 25.20 17.92 14.96
C ARG A 121 26.69 17.63 15.09
N LYS A 122 27.06 16.43 15.56
CA LYS A 122 28.47 16.01 15.70
C LYS A 122 29.22 16.03 14.37
N ILE A 123 28.57 15.65 13.27
CA ILE A 123 29.14 15.72 11.92
C ILE A 123 29.38 17.18 11.53
N SER A 124 28.39 18.05 11.70
CA SER A 124 28.54 19.49 11.40
C SER A 124 29.68 20.13 12.22
N GLU A 125 29.82 19.77 13.50
CA GLU A 125 30.93 20.20 14.35
C GLU A 125 32.29 19.69 13.83
N ARG A 126 32.38 18.42 13.43
CA ARG A 126 33.60 17.86 12.83
C ARG A 126 33.94 18.52 11.50
N GLU A 127 32.96 18.76 10.64
CA GLU A 127 33.15 19.47 9.37
C GLU A 127 33.71 20.88 9.63
N SER A 128 33.18 21.60 10.62
CA SER A 128 33.70 22.92 11.00
C SER A 128 35.14 22.89 11.52
N ASN A 129 35.54 21.83 12.23
CA ASN A 129 36.89 21.67 12.77
C ASN A 129 37.90 21.16 11.73
N THR A 130 37.49 20.32 10.78
CA THR A 130 38.36 19.80 9.70
C THR A 130 38.67 20.89 8.65
N ASN A 131 37.80 21.90 8.52
CA ASN A 131 37.96 23.04 7.62
C ASN A 131 39.09 24.02 8.03
N GLN A 132 39.78 23.80 9.15
CA GLN A 132 40.86 24.70 9.56
C GLN A 132 42.25 24.29 9.05
N ASN A 133 42.56 23.02 8.76
CA ASN A 133 43.97 22.65 8.52
C ASN A 133 44.33 21.85 7.25
N GLU A 134 43.45 21.07 6.58
CA GLU A 134 43.86 20.33 5.36
C GLU A 134 42.81 20.27 4.22
N GLY A 135 41.50 20.38 4.51
CA GLY A 135 40.44 20.31 3.49
C GLY A 135 40.34 21.52 2.54
N ASN A 136 40.86 22.68 2.93
CA ASN A 136 40.73 23.92 2.16
C ASN A 136 41.54 23.91 0.85
N ASN A 137 42.61 23.11 0.72
CA ASN A 137 43.43 23.16 -0.49
C ASN A 137 42.79 22.37 -1.64
N ALA A 138 42.40 21.11 -1.38
CA ALA A 138 41.78 20.25 -2.39
C ALA A 138 40.40 20.78 -2.86
N GLU A 139 39.58 21.31 -1.95
CA GLU A 139 38.31 21.93 -2.35
C GLU A 139 38.53 23.18 -3.21
N LYS A 140 39.52 24.02 -2.88
CA LYS A 140 39.87 25.19 -3.70
C LYS A 140 40.37 24.81 -5.08
N GLU A 141 41.18 23.75 -5.19
CA GLU A 141 41.66 23.24 -6.47
C GLU A 141 40.51 22.75 -7.35
N ILE A 142 39.57 21.98 -6.78
CA ILE A 142 38.37 21.51 -7.50
C ILE A 142 37.50 22.69 -7.93
N LEU A 143 37.32 23.71 -7.07
CA LEU A 143 36.56 24.92 -7.42
C LEU A 143 37.23 25.76 -8.52
N SER A 144 38.56 25.85 -8.52
CA SER A 144 39.33 26.48 -9.62
C SER A 144 39.06 25.72 -10.92
N LYS A 145 39.14 24.40 -10.89
CA LYS A 145 38.90 23.53 -12.04
C LYS A 145 37.47 23.62 -12.58
N ILE A 146 36.46 23.75 -11.71
CA ILE A 146 35.07 24.02 -12.12
C ILE A 146 34.99 25.35 -12.88
N SER A 147 35.65 26.39 -12.35
CA SER A 147 35.65 27.72 -12.96
C SER A 147 36.35 27.74 -14.32
N GLU A 148 37.46 27.02 -14.46
CA GLU A 148 38.17 26.83 -15.72
C GLU A 148 37.34 26.05 -16.75
N LEU A 149 36.72 24.94 -16.33
CA LEU A 149 35.90 24.10 -17.21
C LEU A 149 34.59 24.76 -17.63
N LYS A 150 34.07 25.70 -16.85
CA LYS A 150 32.90 26.51 -17.21
C LYS A 150 33.12 27.30 -18.49
N GLU A 151 34.30 27.91 -18.64
CA GLU A 151 34.70 28.67 -19.82
C GLU A 151 35.24 27.78 -20.95
N SER A 152 35.50 26.50 -20.65
CA SER A 152 35.95 25.52 -21.64
C SER A 152 34.83 25.03 -22.55
N ASP A 153 35.24 24.69 -23.76
CA ASP A 153 34.45 24.02 -24.80
C ASP A 153 34.79 22.52 -24.92
N ASP A 154 35.75 22.03 -24.12
CA ASP A 154 36.19 20.64 -24.15
C ASP A 154 35.24 19.74 -23.37
N PHE A 155 34.28 19.18 -24.09
CA PHE A 155 33.28 18.26 -23.54
C PHE A 155 33.91 17.03 -22.88
N GLU A 156 34.99 16.47 -23.43
CA GLU A 156 35.57 15.23 -22.88
C GLU A 156 36.23 15.50 -21.52
N SER A 157 36.91 16.63 -21.39
CA SER A 157 37.44 17.08 -20.09
C SER A 157 36.33 17.35 -19.06
N ILE A 158 35.21 17.97 -19.48
CA ILE A 158 34.05 18.20 -18.62
C ILE A 158 33.43 16.88 -18.16
N TYR A 159 33.17 15.96 -19.10
CA TYR A 159 32.59 14.65 -18.80
C TYR A 159 33.47 13.87 -17.81
N LYS A 160 34.78 13.77 -18.10
CA LYS A 160 35.74 13.05 -17.25
C LYS A 160 35.82 13.65 -15.86
N PHE A 161 35.81 14.98 -15.74
CA PHE A 161 35.85 15.66 -14.45
C PHE A 161 34.61 15.35 -13.59
N ILE A 162 33.41 15.43 -14.15
CA ILE A 162 32.18 15.13 -13.40
C ILE A 162 32.09 13.63 -13.07
N ASP A 163 32.54 12.76 -13.98
CA ASP A 163 32.63 11.32 -13.73
C ASP A 163 33.62 10.97 -12.60
N GLU A 164 34.75 11.66 -12.54
CA GLU A 164 35.73 11.52 -11.46
C GLU A 164 35.13 11.99 -10.11
N LEU A 165 34.44 13.14 -10.09
CA LEU A 165 33.75 13.61 -8.89
C LEU A 165 32.66 12.61 -8.41
N SER A 166 31.91 12.04 -9.35
CA SER A 166 30.92 10.98 -9.10
C SER A 166 31.60 9.73 -8.53
N SER A 167 32.73 9.32 -9.11
CA SER A 167 33.52 8.18 -8.66
C SER A 167 34.06 8.36 -7.24
N GLN A 168 34.48 9.57 -6.88
CA GLN A 168 34.92 9.94 -5.53
C GLN A 168 33.77 10.15 -4.54
N GLY A 169 32.52 10.19 -5.00
CA GLY A 169 31.35 10.45 -4.15
C GLY A 169 31.26 11.89 -3.65
N ASN A 170 31.92 12.84 -4.34
CA ASN A 170 32.02 14.23 -3.91
C ASN A 170 30.76 15.03 -4.31
N GLN A 171 29.62 14.67 -3.72
CA GLN A 171 28.30 15.22 -4.08
C GLN A 171 28.21 16.75 -3.95
N LYS A 172 28.91 17.33 -2.97
CA LYS A 172 29.00 18.80 -2.79
C LYS A 172 29.56 19.48 -4.04
N MET A 173 30.63 18.93 -4.61
CA MET A 173 31.27 19.49 -5.80
C MET A 173 30.51 19.19 -7.09
N ILE A 174 29.84 18.03 -7.18
CA ILE A 174 28.93 17.72 -8.30
C ILE A 174 27.78 18.72 -8.31
N SER A 175 27.15 18.98 -7.17
CA SER A 175 26.08 19.98 -7.07
C SER A 175 26.55 21.37 -7.50
N LYS A 176 27.78 21.76 -7.14
CA LYS A 176 28.37 23.03 -7.57
C LYS A 176 28.63 23.06 -9.08
N ALA A 177 29.24 22.02 -9.65
CA ALA A 177 29.45 21.87 -11.09
C ALA A 177 28.12 21.90 -11.87
N CYS A 178 27.08 21.26 -11.34
CA CYS A 178 25.74 21.28 -11.94
C CYS A 178 25.13 22.68 -11.95
N LYS A 179 25.24 23.43 -10.83
CA LYS A 179 24.78 24.82 -10.71
C LYS A 179 25.52 25.79 -11.64
N GLU A 180 26.79 25.51 -11.94
CA GLU A 180 27.58 26.29 -12.90
C GLU A 180 27.32 25.88 -14.36
N GLY A 181 26.39 24.94 -14.61
CA GLY A 181 25.94 24.57 -15.95
C GLY A 181 26.89 23.63 -16.71
N LEU A 182 27.89 23.03 -16.05
CA LEU A 182 28.85 22.15 -16.74
C LEU A 182 28.16 20.94 -17.38
N TRP A 183 27.10 20.41 -16.76
CA TRP A 183 26.35 19.27 -17.29
C TRP A 183 25.54 19.58 -18.56
N GLU A 184 25.23 20.86 -18.80
CA GLU A 184 24.45 21.34 -19.97
C GLU A 184 25.30 21.50 -21.22
N LYS A 185 26.63 21.59 -21.07
CA LYS A 185 27.59 21.67 -22.16
C LYS A 185 27.42 20.46 -23.07
N LYS A 186 27.42 20.69 -24.39
CA LYS A 186 27.14 19.67 -25.39
C LYS A 186 28.38 19.31 -26.20
N THR A 187 28.41 18.09 -26.72
CA THR A 187 29.37 17.67 -27.74
C THR A 187 29.25 18.58 -28.97
N LYS A 188 30.39 18.92 -29.59
CA LYS A 188 30.38 19.65 -30.87
C LYS A 188 29.91 18.71 -31.98
N PRO A 189 29.00 19.16 -32.87
CA PRO A 189 28.53 18.34 -33.97
C PRO A 189 29.69 18.06 -34.93
N ASN A 190 30.08 16.80 -35.05
CA ASN A 190 31.04 16.41 -36.07
C ASN A 190 30.31 16.35 -37.42
N ARG A 191 30.85 17.04 -38.44
CA ARG A 191 30.30 17.01 -39.79
C ARG A 191 31.18 16.13 -40.67
N LYS A 192 30.84 14.85 -40.76
CA LYS A 192 31.56 13.93 -41.64
C LYS A 192 30.98 14.03 -43.05
N LYS A 193 31.83 14.45 -44.01
CA LYS A 193 31.46 14.45 -45.43
C LYS A 193 31.41 13.01 -45.94
N ILE A 194 30.23 12.56 -46.35
CA ILE A 194 29.99 11.21 -46.85
C ILE A 194 29.79 11.18 -48.37
N ALA A 195 29.32 12.28 -48.98
CA ALA A 195 29.24 12.44 -50.44
C ALA A 195 29.19 13.94 -50.83
N PRO A 196 29.31 14.30 -52.13
CA PRO A 196 29.08 15.67 -52.58
C PRO A 196 27.62 16.08 -52.27
N LYS A 197 27.44 16.98 -51.28
CA LYS A 197 26.16 17.49 -50.72
C LYS A 197 25.48 16.65 -49.63
N LEU A 198 26.12 15.60 -49.09
CA LEU A 198 25.60 14.86 -47.93
C LEU A 198 26.61 14.92 -46.77
N PHE A 199 26.13 15.41 -45.62
CA PHE A 199 26.87 15.44 -44.36
C PHE A 199 26.15 14.55 -43.35
N GLN A 200 26.89 13.66 -42.70
CA GLN A 200 26.45 13.07 -41.45
C GLN A 200 26.77 14.09 -40.35
N VAL A 201 25.75 14.49 -39.60
CA VAL A 201 25.88 15.38 -38.43
C VAL A 201 25.69 14.49 -37.22
N ASP A 202 26.66 14.42 -36.31
CA ASP A 202 26.50 13.66 -35.06
C ASP A 202 25.57 14.39 -34.08
N ASP A 203 24.90 13.64 -33.18
CA ASP A 203 24.03 14.25 -32.16
C ASP A 203 24.83 15.08 -31.15
N GLU A 204 24.30 16.25 -30.81
CA GLU A 204 24.80 17.07 -29.71
C GLU A 204 24.25 16.53 -28.38
N LYS A 205 25.10 15.86 -27.63
CA LYS A 205 24.79 15.21 -26.34
C LYS A 205 25.39 16.02 -25.21
N ASN A 206 24.63 16.17 -24.12
CA ASN A 206 25.16 16.71 -22.87
C ASN A 206 25.72 15.58 -21.98
N VAL A 207 26.22 15.94 -20.80
CA VAL A 207 26.85 14.98 -19.88
C VAL A 207 25.90 13.86 -19.47
N LEU A 208 24.62 14.18 -19.21
CA LEU A 208 23.62 13.19 -18.81
C LEU A 208 23.27 12.24 -19.97
N HIS A 209 23.14 12.75 -21.20
CA HIS A 209 22.96 11.89 -22.38
C HIS A 209 24.13 10.92 -22.57
N SER A 210 25.36 11.42 -22.49
CA SER A 210 26.57 10.59 -22.62
C SER A 210 26.73 9.58 -21.48
N ALA A 211 26.35 9.94 -20.25
CA ALA A 211 26.36 9.02 -19.11
C ALA A 211 25.35 7.88 -19.32
N SER A 212 24.14 8.20 -19.79
CA SER A 212 23.13 7.21 -20.12
C SER A 212 23.52 6.32 -21.30
N GLU A 213 24.10 6.88 -22.35
CA GLU A 213 24.62 6.15 -23.51
C GLU A 213 25.78 5.21 -23.14
N LYS A 214 26.63 5.59 -22.19
CA LYS A 214 27.75 4.77 -21.69
C LYS A 214 27.33 3.79 -20.58
N GLY A 215 26.09 3.85 -20.10
CA GLY A 215 25.60 3.01 -19.01
C GLY A 215 26.15 3.36 -17.63
N ASN A 216 26.67 4.57 -17.43
CA ASN A 216 27.28 5.00 -16.19
C ASN A 216 26.22 5.35 -15.13
N LEU A 217 25.67 4.32 -14.49
CA LEU A 217 24.62 4.45 -13.49
C LEU A 217 25.00 5.39 -12.34
N LYS A 218 26.26 5.35 -11.88
CA LYS A 218 26.70 6.16 -10.74
C LYS A 218 26.63 7.66 -11.06
N LEU A 219 27.10 8.03 -12.25
CA LEU A 219 27.04 9.39 -12.74
C LEU A 219 25.60 9.84 -13.01
N VAL A 220 24.76 8.99 -13.64
CA VAL A 220 23.34 9.29 -13.86
C VAL A 220 22.63 9.56 -12.54
N LYS A 221 22.81 8.70 -11.52
CA LYS A 221 22.24 8.91 -10.19
C LYS A 221 22.65 10.24 -9.57
N SER A 222 23.96 10.51 -9.57
CA SER A 222 24.50 11.73 -8.96
C SER A 222 23.98 13.01 -9.64
N LEU A 223 23.87 13.00 -10.98
CA LEU A 223 23.36 14.16 -11.74
C LEU A 223 21.87 14.41 -11.45
N ILE A 224 21.03 13.37 -11.43
CA ILE A 224 19.60 13.50 -11.14
C ILE A 224 19.36 13.93 -9.69
N GLU A 225 20.08 13.34 -8.73
CA GLU A 225 20.02 13.73 -7.31
C GLU A 225 20.47 15.18 -7.09
N CYS A 226 21.37 15.70 -7.94
CA CYS A 226 21.80 17.11 -7.94
C CYS A 226 20.83 18.05 -8.67
N GLY A 227 19.72 17.56 -9.22
CA GLY A 227 18.67 18.37 -9.85
C GLY A 227 18.87 18.64 -11.35
N CYS A 228 19.71 17.87 -12.05
CA CYS A 228 19.78 17.97 -13.51
C CYS A 228 18.46 17.52 -14.15
N ASP A 229 18.08 18.15 -15.26
CA ASP A 229 16.84 17.80 -15.97
C ASP A 229 16.95 16.43 -16.64
N LYS A 230 16.21 15.45 -16.11
CA LYS A 230 16.09 14.09 -16.64
C LYS A 230 15.40 14.03 -18.01
N GLU A 231 14.65 15.07 -18.40
CA GLU A 231 13.95 15.19 -19.67
C GLU A 231 14.69 16.05 -20.70
N THR A 232 15.97 16.36 -20.42
CA THR A 232 16.82 17.10 -21.36
C THR A 232 16.84 16.42 -22.73
N LYS A 233 16.85 17.22 -23.80
CA LYS A 233 16.78 16.76 -25.18
C LYS A 233 18.06 17.08 -25.94
N SER A 234 18.60 16.07 -26.62
CA SER A 234 19.71 16.23 -27.56
C SER A 234 19.28 16.99 -28.82
N SER A 235 20.21 17.24 -29.75
CA SER A 235 19.88 17.85 -31.05
C SER A 235 18.92 17.01 -31.91
N TRP A 236 18.81 15.71 -31.64
CA TRP A 236 17.85 14.80 -32.26
C TRP A 236 16.65 14.47 -31.36
N ASN A 237 16.42 15.23 -30.29
CA ASN A 237 15.37 15.01 -29.30
C ASN A 237 15.45 13.65 -28.58
N TYR A 238 16.61 13.00 -28.54
CA TYR A 238 16.79 11.85 -27.67
C TYR A 238 16.88 12.34 -26.22
N THR A 239 16.11 11.72 -25.33
CA THR A 239 16.23 11.91 -23.87
C THR A 239 17.28 10.96 -23.30
N PRO A 240 17.80 11.20 -22.09
CA PRO A 240 18.66 10.25 -21.39
C PRO A 240 18.08 8.84 -21.33
N LEU A 241 16.75 8.70 -21.18
CA LEU A 241 16.07 7.41 -21.16
C LEU A 241 16.15 6.71 -22.51
N ILE A 242 15.91 7.40 -23.63
CA ILE A 242 16.02 6.80 -24.97
C ILE A 242 17.48 6.36 -25.23
N TYR A 243 18.48 7.15 -24.83
CA TYR A 243 19.88 6.75 -24.95
C TYR A 243 20.22 5.47 -24.19
N ALA A 244 19.76 5.35 -22.94
CA ALA A 244 19.98 4.15 -22.13
C ALA A 244 19.30 2.92 -22.75
N SER A 245 18.06 3.07 -23.24
CA SER A 245 17.32 1.98 -23.91
C SER A 245 18.01 1.53 -25.20
N ARG A 246 18.42 2.47 -26.08
CA ARG A 246 19.07 2.16 -27.36
C ARG A 246 20.35 1.36 -27.22
N ASN A 247 21.08 1.58 -26.13
CA ASN A 247 22.36 0.94 -25.85
C ASN A 247 22.23 -0.26 -24.90
N GLY A 248 21.00 -0.65 -24.51
CA GLY A 248 20.75 -1.83 -23.68
C GLY A 248 21.18 -1.69 -22.21
N HIS A 249 21.31 -0.46 -21.69
CA HIS A 249 21.74 -0.20 -20.32
C HIS A 249 20.59 -0.30 -19.32
N LEU A 250 20.16 -1.55 -19.06
CA LEU A 250 18.99 -1.88 -18.24
C LEU A 250 18.98 -1.21 -16.86
N GLU A 251 20.12 -1.16 -16.17
CA GLU A 251 20.18 -0.59 -14.82
C GLU A 251 19.98 0.94 -14.82
N VAL A 252 20.42 1.62 -15.89
CA VAL A 252 20.15 3.05 -16.09
C VAL A 252 18.68 3.28 -16.43
N VAL A 253 18.10 2.44 -17.29
CA VAL A 253 16.67 2.50 -17.65
C VAL A 253 15.79 2.34 -16.41
N LYS A 254 16.04 1.31 -15.59
CA LYS A 254 15.30 1.09 -14.33
C LYS A 254 15.38 2.30 -13.42
N TYR A 255 16.58 2.89 -13.28
CA TYR A 255 16.75 4.06 -12.43
C TYR A 255 16.00 5.28 -12.97
N LEU A 256 16.12 5.59 -14.26
CA LEU A 256 15.42 6.73 -14.85
C LEU A 256 13.89 6.59 -14.76
N ILE A 257 13.35 5.39 -14.97
CA ILE A 257 11.91 5.10 -14.75
C ILE A 257 11.53 5.29 -13.27
N SER A 258 12.37 4.83 -12.34
CA SER A 258 12.12 5.05 -10.90
C SER A 258 12.20 6.53 -10.50
N ALA A 259 12.94 7.33 -11.26
CA ALA A 259 13.00 8.77 -11.13
C ALA A 259 11.88 9.50 -11.90
N GLU A 260 10.86 8.77 -12.37
CA GLU A 260 9.68 9.27 -13.10
C GLU A 260 10.05 9.96 -14.43
N ALA A 261 11.00 9.41 -15.18
CA ALA A 261 11.29 9.89 -16.53
C ALA A 261 10.14 9.56 -17.51
N ASP A 262 9.90 10.42 -18.51
CA ASP A 262 8.84 10.24 -19.50
C ASP A 262 9.12 9.05 -20.43
N ILE A 263 8.38 7.96 -20.22
CA ILE A 263 8.49 6.72 -21.02
C ILE A 263 7.90 6.86 -22.42
N GLU A 264 7.09 7.89 -22.68
CA GLU A 264 6.43 8.15 -23.97
C GLU A 264 7.16 9.23 -24.78
N ALA A 265 8.31 9.70 -24.31
CA ALA A 265 9.13 10.69 -25.01
C ALA A 265 9.50 10.20 -26.42
N LYS A 266 9.48 11.10 -27.41
CA LYS A 266 9.77 10.79 -28.82
C LYS A 266 10.98 11.55 -29.35
N SER A 267 11.88 10.82 -29.99
CA SER A 267 12.98 11.41 -30.78
C SER A 267 12.46 12.12 -32.03
N LYS A 268 13.33 12.85 -32.74
CA LYS A 268 12.99 13.45 -34.06
C LYS A 268 12.60 12.40 -35.10
N TYR A 269 13.01 11.16 -34.92
CA TYR A 269 12.69 10.04 -35.81
C TYR A 269 11.46 9.23 -35.33
N GLY A 270 10.85 9.64 -34.22
CA GLY A 270 9.69 8.95 -33.63
C GLY A 270 10.04 7.79 -32.71
N ASP A 271 11.33 7.57 -32.41
CA ASP A 271 11.76 6.51 -31.49
C ASP A 271 11.27 6.83 -30.06
N THR A 272 10.66 5.84 -29.43
CA THR A 272 10.32 5.84 -28.01
C THR A 272 11.37 5.07 -27.21
N PRO A 273 11.47 5.26 -25.88
CA PRO A 273 12.26 4.39 -25.00
C PRO A 273 11.97 2.89 -25.12
N LEU A 274 10.76 2.52 -25.55
CA LEU A 274 10.31 1.14 -25.79
C LEU A 274 10.63 0.68 -27.23
N ILE A 275 11.91 0.67 -27.56
CA ILE A 275 12.48 0.33 -28.88
C ILE A 275 12.69 -1.17 -29.05
#